data_AF-A0A967C3J1-F1
#
_entry.id   AF-A0A967C3J1-F1
#
_cell.length_a   1.000
_cell.length_b   1.000
_cell.length_c   1.000
_cell.angle_alpha   90.00
_cell.angle_beta   90.00
_cell.angle_gamma   90.00
#
_symmetry.space_group_name_H-M   'P 1'
#
loop_
_entity.id
_entity.type
_entity.pdbx_description
1 polymer ?
#
loop_
_entity_poly.entity_id
_entity_poly.type
_entity_poly.pdbx_seq_one_letter_code
_entity_poly.pdbx_strand_id
1 'polypeptide(L)' 'MSALVYLIPVALFLGLLGLAGFLWALKSGQFEDLDGAAHRVLMDDDEESASERKSDKPEKP' A
#
# COMPACT_ATOMS: atom_id res chain seq x y z
N MET A 1 -19.57 9.29 38.81
CA MET A 1 -18.16 9.54 38.43
C MET A 1 -17.36 8.24 38.46
N SER A 2 -17.82 7.22 37.74
CA SER A 2 -17.30 5.85 37.86
C SER A 2 -16.83 5.30 36.51
N ALA A 3 -17.49 5.70 35.42
CA ALA A 3 -17.12 5.26 34.07
C ALA A 3 -15.73 5.77 33.63
N LEU A 4 -15.35 6.98 34.01
CA LEU A 4 -14.04 7.55 33.65
C LEU A 4 -12.86 6.73 34.19
N VAL A 5 -13.02 6.09 35.35
CA VAL A 5 -12.00 5.22 35.95
C VAL A 5 -11.68 4.01 35.07
N TYR A 6 -12.67 3.51 34.31
CA TYR A 6 -12.48 2.41 33.37
C TYR A 6 -12.15 2.90 31.96
N LEU A 7 -12.76 3.98 31.51
CA LEU A 7 -12.58 4.52 30.16
C LEU A 7 -11.17 5.09 29.94
N ILE A 8 -10.57 5.72 30.94
CA ILE A 8 -9.21 6.28 30.81
C ILE A 8 -8.17 5.17 30.57
N PRO A 9 -8.08 4.11 31.39
CA PRO A 9 -7.16 3.00 31.12
C PRO A 9 -7.43 2.31 29.79
N VAL A 10 -8.70 2.08 29.44
CA VAL A 10 -9.08 1.44 28.17
C VAL A 10 -8.64 2.29 26.98
N ALA A 11 -8.88 3.59 27.01
CA ALA A 11 -8.46 4.51 25.94
C ALA A 11 -6.94 4.56 25.80
N LEU A 12 -6.20 4.63 26.91
CA LEU A 12 -4.73 4.60 26.89
C LEU A 12 -4.20 3.28 26.34
N PHE A 13 -4.80 2.16 26.74
CA PHE A 13 -4.41 0.83 26.25
C PHE A 13 -4.66 0.70 24.75
N LEU A 14 -5.83 1.12 24.26
CA LEU A 14 -6.15 1.12 22.83
C LEU A 14 -5.22 2.05 22.04
N GLY A 15 -4.91 3.23 22.58
CA GLY A 15 -3.94 4.15 21.98
C GLY A 15 -2.54 3.56 21.89
N LEU A 16 -2.07 2.89 22.95
CA LEU A 16 -0.78 2.19 22.96
C LEU A 16 -0.75 1.01 21.99
N LEU A 17 -1.83 0.22 21.91
CA LEU A 17 -1.94 -0.86 20.92
C LEU A 17 -1.87 -0.32 19.49
N GLY A 18 -2.60 0.76 19.20
CA GLY A 18 -2.55 1.42 17.89
C GLY A 18 -1.15 1.94 17.56
N LEU A 19 -0.50 2.61 18.52
CA LEU A 19 0.86 3.12 18.34
C LEU A 19 1.88 1.98 18.14
N ALA A 20 1.78 0.90 18.90
CA ALA A 20 2.65 -0.26 18.74
C ALA A 20 2.45 -0.93 17.37
N GLY A 21 1.21 -1.08 16.93
CA GLY A 21 0.88 -1.58 15.59
C GLY A 21 1.43 -0.69 14.48
N PHE A 22 1.31 0.63 14.63
CA PHE A 22 1.85 1.61 13.69
C PHE A 22 3.39 1.54 13.60
N LEU A 23 4.08 1.51 14.74
CA LEU A 23 5.54 1.39 14.77
C LEU A 23 6.02 0.04 14.21
N TRP A 24 5.27 -1.04 14.44
CA TRP A 24 5.54 -2.33 13.83
C TRP A 24 5.38 -2.28 12.31
N ALA A 25 4.32 -1.65 11.78
CA ALA A 25 4.12 -1.49 10.35
C ALA A 25 5.23 -0.67 9.67
N LEU A 26 5.69 0.41 10.32
CA LEU A 26 6.85 1.19 9.86
C LEU A 26 8.11 0.32 9.82
N LYS A 27 8.38 -0.43 10.90
CA LYS A 27 9.57 -1.29 10.99
C LYS A 27 9.54 -2.44 9.98
N SER A 28 8.36 -2.95 9.64
CA SER A 28 8.18 -4.06 8.70
C SER A 28 8.33 -3.64 7.22
N GLY A 29 8.58 -2.36 6.92
CA GLY A 29 8.82 -1.91 5.55
C GLY A 29 7.61 -1.97 4.62
N GLN A 30 6.39 -2.19 5.16
CA GLN A 30 5.15 -2.32 4.37
C GLN A 30 4.81 -1.09 3.51
N PHE A 31 5.41 0.07 3.82
CA PHE A 31 5.23 1.30 3.05
C PHE A 31 6.17 1.41 1.85
N GLU A 32 7.25 0.62 1.78
CA GLU A 32 8.19 0.63 0.65
C GLU A 32 7.60 -0.03 -0.60
N ASP A 33 6.73 -1.04 -0.43
CA ASP A 33 6.06 -1.72 -1.56
C ASP A 33 4.91 -0.88 -2.16
N LEU A 34 4.37 0.10 -1.41
CA LEU A 34 3.38 1.03 -1.94
C LEU A 34 3.94 1.93 -3.05
N ASP A 35 5.20 2.37 -2.92
CA ASP A 35 5.88 3.15 -3.96
C ASP A 35 6.07 2.31 -5.24
N GLY A 36 6.41 1.02 -5.11
CA GLY A 36 6.54 0.10 -6.24
C GLY A 36 5.19 -0.23 -6.92
N ALA A 37 4.11 -0.36 -6.13
CA ALA A 37 2.76 -0.55 -6.67
C ALA A 37 2.27 0.66 -7.47
N ALA A 38 2.50 1.89 -6.98
CA ALA A 38 2.16 3.12 -7.70
C ALA A 38 2.93 3.26 -9.02
N HIS A 39 4.21 2.85 -9.04
CA HIS A 39 5.02 2.89 -10.26
C HIS A 39 4.49 1.94 -11.35
N ARG A 40 4.05 0.73 -10.96
CA ARG A 40 3.45 -0.25 -11.87
C ARG A 40 2.13 0.24 -12.46
N VAL A 41 1.23 0.78 -11.63
CA VAL A 41 -0.08 1.26 -12.09
C VAL A 41 0.02 2.40 -13.11
N LEU A 42 1.08 3.21 -13.05
CA LEU A 42 1.32 4.31 -14.00
C LEU A 42 2.01 3.86 -15.29
N MET A 43 2.81 2.79 -15.23
CA MET A 43 3.60 2.26 -16.36
C MET A 43 2.82 1.21 -17.16
N ASP A 44 1.88 0.48 -16.54
CA ASP A 44 1.08 -0.56 -17.19
C ASP A 44 0.25 0.02 -18.37
N ASP A 45 -0.19 1.27 -18.29
CA ASP A 45 -0.91 1.96 -19.37
C ASP A 45 -0.02 2.23 -20.62
N ASP A 46 1.30 2.36 -20.43
CA ASP A 46 2.24 2.66 -21.52
C ASP A 46 2.72 1.39 -22.24
N GLU A 47 2.89 0.26 -21.53
CA GLU A 47 3.42 -0.98 -22.10
C GLU A 47 2.41 -1.72 -23.00
N GLU A 48 1.12 -1.66 -22.70
CA GLU A 48 0.07 -2.30 -23.52
C GLU A 48 0.03 -1.69 -24.95
N SER A 49 0.28 -0.38 -25.06
CA SER A 49 0.30 0.35 -26.34
C SER A 49 1.49 0.02 -27.26
N ALA A 50 2.59 -0.49 -26.70
CA ALA A 50 3.80 -0.82 -27.45
C ALA A 50 3.78 -2.24 -28.02
N SER A 51 3.05 -3.16 -27.39
CA SER A 51 2.94 -4.56 -27.80
C SER A 51 2.07 -4.73 -29.06
N GLU A 52 0.97 -3.99 -29.17
CA GLU A 52 0.06 -4.08 -30.32
C GLU A 52 0.70 -3.61 -31.65
N ARG A 53 1.64 -2.66 -31.62
CA ARG A 53 2.27 -2.15 -32.85
C ARG A 53 3.28 -3.11 -33.48
N LYS A 54 3.70 -4.15 -32.76
CA LYS A 54 4.73 -5.09 -33.26
C LYS A 54 4.14 -6.34 -33.91
N SER A 55 2.83 -6.59 -33.75
CA SER A 55 2.16 -7.77 -34.34
C SER A 55 1.56 -7.53 -35.73
N ASP A 56 1.49 -6.28 -36.21
CA ASP A 56 0.97 -5.94 -37.54
C ASP A 56 2.08 -5.60 -38.56
N LYS A 57 3.21 -6.32 -38.49
CA LYS A 57 4.17 -6.31 -39.60
C LYS A 57 3.82 -7.48 -40.51
N PRO A 58 3.28 -7.24 -41.72
CA PRO A 58 3.01 -8.33 -42.65
C PRO A 58 4.36 -8.92 -43.04
N GLU A 59 4.61 -10.17 -42.63
CA GLU A 59 5.66 -11.00 -43.22
C GLU A 59 5.32 -11.15 -44.69
N LYS A 60 5.98 -10.32 -45.50
CA LYS A 60 5.84 -10.30 -46.95
C LYS A 60 6.65 -11.49 -47.51
N PRO A 61 6.05 -12.37 -48.33
CA PRO A 61 6.79 -13.40 -49.04
C PRO A 61 7.69 -12.81 -50.14
#